data_AF-A0A821WVT7-F1
#
_entry.id   AF-A0A821WVT7-F1
#
_cell.length_a   1.000
_cell.length_b   1.000
_cell.length_c   1.000
_cell.angle_alpha   90.00
_cell.angle_beta   90.00
_cell.angle_gamma   90.00
#
_symmetry.space_group_name_H-M   'P 1'
#
loop_
_entity.id
_entity.type
_entity.pdbx_description
1 polymer ?
#
loop_
_entity_poly.entity_id
_entity_poly.type
_entity_poly.pdbx_seq_one_letter_code
_entity_poly.pdbx_strand_id
1 'polypeptide(L)'
;HSWNTSTFNQYIQQLNDDASVREYLMKSMNDLTTTTWNNILLQASSIALLTHAINELTRDTSMLASSKCRDMAFTLKSMARLVSSNDVENIGNHLIQCATNVLSAVNAPLQQRGAILELDLNRSSATANDYDDDMYLNLNLNGIFMKENEPSYERNFYHQKRTANIIAKQVAETLEAIAVAFNVHLNVGQNTTVNTTSVFTSLEKTLVSSLSNKRISPLGSAQIHIPLSSNLTESDTVSVWSMIQPLAVASATPGQVNTSLSTMISLSILDSHGKEISIHTDNEHPIEFFIPRDPNLIVPRMALYNVTLIHDAKHQFYFHLINITQSNFDGQPQLNTLINNIDDWSLLCSSNISDDGIHKYFINNNRTAKHRFVIIGFRELNTTEICSNKSSTPPITDQPFNFSSDYELRTFTSACYYLDSNNNWQSD
;
A
#
# COMPACT_ATOMS: atom_id res chain seq x y z
N HIS A 1 0.14 4.33 27.53
CA HIS A 1 1.17 5.38 27.54
C HIS A 1 0.54 6.70 27.13
N SER A 2 0.55 7.72 27.99
CA SER A 2 0.18 9.08 27.62
C SER A 2 1.32 9.67 26.77
N TRP A 3 1.05 9.95 25.50
CA TRP A 3 1.99 10.68 24.65
C TRP A 3 2.19 12.09 25.21
N ASN A 4 3.44 12.56 25.30
CA ASN A 4 3.73 13.92 25.72
C ASN A 4 3.34 14.89 24.59
N THR A 5 2.15 15.48 24.69
CA THR A 5 1.57 16.39 23.69
C THR A 5 2.49 17.53 23.30
N SER A 6 3.36 18.00 24.22
CA SER A 6 4.31 19.07 23.94
C SER A 6 5.40 18.64 22.94
N THR A 7 5.93 17.42 23.08
CA THR A 7 6.97 16.88 22.19
C THR A 7 6.41 16.59 20.80
N PHE A 8 5.17 16.09 20.73
CA PHE A 8 4.49 15.86 19.46
C PHE A 8 4.24 17.18 18.71
N ASN A 9 3.78 18.23 19.39
CA ASN A 9 3.56 19.53 18.76
C ASN A 9 4.87 20.15 18.24
N GLN A 10 5.97 20.03 18.99
CA GLN A 10 7.30 20.48 18.54
C GLN A 10 7.78 19.72 17.29
N TYR A 11 7.55 18.40 17.23
CA TYR A 11 7.87 17.59 16.06
C TYR A 11 7.07 18.04 14.82
N ILE A 12 5.76 18.25 14.96
CA ILE A 12 4.93 18.73 13.84
C ILE A 12 5.36 20.12 13.38
N GLN A 13 5.73 21.02 14.29
CA GLN A 13 6.24 22.34 13.93
C GLN A 13 7.54 22.22 13.10
N GLN A 14 8.47 21.38 13.55
CA GLN A 14 9.72 21.15 12.82
C GLN A 14 9.48 20.62 11.40
N LEU A 15 8.57 19.66 11.22
CA LEU A 15 8.22 19.15 9.88
C LEU A 15 7.74 20.27 8.94
N ASN A 16 6.98 21.23 9.46
CA ASN A 16 6.47 22.34 8.65
C ASN A 16 7.56 23.37 8.30
N ASP A 17 8.47 23.64 9.23
CA ASP A 17 9.63 24.51 8.97
C ASP A 17 10.52 23.88 7.88
N ASP A 18 10.83 22.58 8.01
CA ASP A 18 11.64 21.82 7.07
C ASP A 18 10.95 21.68 5.69
N ALA A 19 9.62 21.56 5.66
CA ALA A 19 8.84 21.57 4.44
C ALA A 19 8.87 22.92 3.72
N SER A 20 8.84 24.02 4.47
CA SER A 20 8.94 25.39 3.92
C SER A 20 10.28 25.61 3.23
N VAL A 21 11.38 25.15 3.83
CA VAL A 21 12.73 25.21 3.26
C VAL A 21 12.82 24.38 1.99
N ARG A 22 12.27 23.16 1.99
CA ARG A 22 12.25 22.29 0.81
C ARG A 22 11.46 22.88 -0.34
N GLU A 23 10.30 23.48 -0.07
CA GLU A 23 9.51 24.12 -1.11
C GLU A 23 10.26 25.29 -1.75
N TYR A 24 10.99 26.09 -0.95
CA TYR A 24 11.84 27.17 -1.46
C TYR A 24 12.96 26.63 -2.36
N LEU A 25 13.72 25.63 -1.89
CA LEU A 25 14.81 25.02 -2.66
C LEU A 25 14.31 24.35 -3.95
N MET A 26 13.16 23.66 -3.88
CA MET A 26 12.56 22.98 -5.03
C MET A 26 12.13 23.98 -6.11
N LYS A 27 11.57 25.13 -5.72
CA LYS A 27 11.25 26.22 -6.66
C LYS A 27 12.50 26.71 -7.39
N SER A 28 13.60 26.95 -6.67
CA SER A 28 14.88 27.35 -7.29
C SER A 28 15.44 26.27 -8.24
N MET A 29 15.32 24.99 -7.87
CA MET A 29 15.75 23.89 -8.74
C MET A 29 14.91 23.76 -10.00
N ASN A 30 13.62 24.06 -9.91
CA ASN A 30 12.71 23.94 -11.04
C ASN A 30 13.10 24.89 -12.19
N ASP A 31 13.62 26.07 -11.86
CA ASP A 31 14.06 27.10 -12.82
C ASP A 31 15.35 26.74 -13.59
N LEU A 32 16.10 25.73 -13.13
CA LEU A 32 17.35 25.33 -13.78
C LEU A 32 17.09 24.60 -15.10
N THR A 33 17.85 24.89 -16.15
CA THR A 33 17.69 24.20 -17.44
C THR A 33 18.20 22.75 -17.38
N THR A 34 17.64 21.86 -18.21
CA THR A 34 17.98 20.42 -18.25
C THR A 34 18.55 20.03 -19.62
N THR A 35 19.60 20.74 -20.07
CA THR A 35 20.12 20.63 -21.45
C THR A 35 21.33 19.72 -21.62
N THR A 36 22.09 19.44 -20.56
CA THR A 36 23.30 18.60 -20.63
C THR A 36 23.25 17.47 -19.61
N TRP A 37 23.92 16.35 -19.92
CA TRP A 37 23.91 15.18 -19.04
C TRP A 37 24.55 15.45 -17.67
N ASN A 38 25.63 16.23 -17.61
CA ASN A 38 26.26 16.65 -16.35
C ASN A 38 25.30 17.43 -15.46
N ASN A 39 24.54 18.35 -16.07
CA ASN A 39 23.56 19.15 -15.35
C ASN A 39 22.39 18.28 -14.85
N ILE A 40 21.94 17.34 -15.68
CA ILE A 40 20.91 16.37 -15.30
C ILE A 40 21.38 15.47 -14.15
N LEU A 41 22.62 15.00 -14.17
CA LEU A 41 23.18 14.18 -13.08
C LEU A 41 23.15 14.93 -11.75
N LEU A 42 23.65 16.17 -11.73
CA LEU A 42 23.70 17.00 -10.52
C LEU A 42 22.29 17.37 -10.02
N GLN A 43 21.37 17.69 -10.93
CA GLN A 43 19.99 17.99 -10.56
C GLN A 43 19.25 16.75 -10.07
N ALA A 44 19.38 15.61 -10.74
CA ALA A 44 18.75 14.36 -10.34
C ALA A 44 19.18 13.95 -8.93
N SER A 45 20.49 13.97 -8.64
CA SER A 45 20.98 13.66 -7.29
C SER A 45 20.46 14.65 -6.24
N SER A 46 20.42 15.93 -6.58
CA SER A 46 19.95 16.98 -5.66
C SER A 46 18.45 16.87 -5.36
N ILE A 47 17.60 16.58 -6.37
CA ILE A 47 16.17 16.38 -6.15
C ILE A 47 15.91 15.06 -5.40
N ALA A 48 16.65 14.01 -5.69
CA ALA A 48 16.55 12.76 -4.93
C ALA A 48 16.83 12.98 -3.44
N LEU A 49 17.81 13.82 -3.10
CA LEU A 49 18.10 14.23 -1.72
C LEU A 49 17.00 15.10 -1.13
N LEU A 50 16.53 16.13 -1.84
CA LEU A 50 15.46 17.01 -1.35
C LEU A 50 14.16 16.25 -1.07
N THR A 51 13.88 15.22 -1.86
CA THR A 51 12.65 14.42 -1.75
C THR A 51 12.78 13.26 -0.76
N HIS A 52 13.96 12.99 -0.21
CA HIS A 52 14.20 11.81 0.63
C HIS A 52 13.33 11.81 1.91
N ALA A 53 13.14 12.97 2.53
CA ALA A 53 12.28 13.13 3.71
C ALA A 53 10.80 13.29 3.28
N ILE A 54 10.14 12.18 2.98
CA ILE A 54 8.79 12.14 2.40
C ILE A 54 7.72 12.86 3.23
N ASN A 55 7.88 12.86 4.56
CA ASN A 55 6.98 13.51 5.52
C ASN A 55 7.15 15.03 5.60
N GLU A 56 8.15 15.59 4.91
CA GLU A 56 8.47 17.02 4.84
C GLU A 56 8.18 17.58 3.44
N LEU A 57 7.43 16.86 2.59
CA LEU A 57 7.06 17.32 1.26
C LEU A 57 5.62 17.78 1.20
N THR A 58 5.40 19.05 0.86
CA THR A 58 4.07 19.58 0.55
C THR A 58 3.55 19.02 -0.78
N ARG A 59 2.24 19.12 -1.03
CA ARG A 59 1.67 18.78 -2.35
C ARG A 59 2.35 19.54 -3.49
N ASP A 60 2.60 20.83 -3.30
CA ASP A 60 3.22 21.68 -4.33
C ASP A 60 4.68 21.29 -4.58
N THR A 61 5.44 21.01 -3.52
CA THR A 61 6.82 20.50 -3.65
C THR A 61 6.83 19.18 -4.39
N SER A 62 5.92 18.27 -4.04
CA SER A 62 5.79 16.96 -4.68
C SER A 62 5.42 17.08 -6.17
N MET A 63 4.53 18.00 -6.53
CA MET A 63 4.16 18.29 -7.91
C MET A 63 5.33 18.84 -8.72
N LEU A 64 6.07 19.82 -8.18
CA LEU A 64 7.23 20.41 -8.83
C LEU A 64 8.32 19.36 -9.06
N ALA A 65 8.68 18.62 -8.01
CA ALA A 65 9.68 17.57 -8.08
C ALA A 65 9.29 16.46 -9.07
N SER A 66 8.03 16.00 -9.03
CA SER A 66 7.51 15.00 -9.97
C SER A 66 7.62 15.46 -11.43
N SER A 67 7.18 16.69 -11.74
CA SER A 67 7.31 17.27 -13.08
C SER A 67 8.78 17.35 -13.51
N LYS A 68 9.65 17.83 -12.62
CA LYS A 68 11.07 18.03 -12.91
C LYS A 68 11.80 16.71 -13.16
N CYS A 69 11.51 15.68 -12.37
CA CYS A 69 12.08 14.34 -12.53
C CYS A 69 11.61 13.69 -13.83
N ARG A 70 10.33 13.86 -14.19
CA ARG A 70 9.80 13.44 -15.48
C ARG A 70 10.52 14.12 -16.65
N ASP A 71 10.67 15.44 -16.60
CA ASP A 71 11.30 16.19 -17.69
C ASP A 71 12.77 15.77 -17.87
N MET A 72 13.51 15.56 -16.77
CA MET A 72 14.86 15.01 -16.81
C MET A 72 14.92 13.59 -17.36
N ALA A 73 13.94 12.74 -17.04
CA ALA A 73 13.85 11.38 -17.57
C ALA A 73 13.62 11.39 -19.09
N PHE A 74 12.77 12.29 -19.61
CA PHE A 74 12.60 12.45 -21.05
C PHE A 74 13.87 12.95 -21.74
N THR A 75 14.59 13.91 -21.14
CA THR A 75 15.89 14.32 -21.69
C THR A 75 16.88 13.16 -21.66
N LEU A 76 16.98 12.40 -20.56
CA LEU A 76 17.83 11.22 -20.46
C LEU A 76 17.51 10.19 -21.55
N LYS A 77 16.23 9.86 -21.74
CA LYS A 77 15.76 8.98 -22.83
C LYS A 77 16.29 9.44 -24.19
N SER A 78 16.22 10.73 -24.48
CA SER A 78 16.68 11.29 -25.77
C SER A 78 18.19 11.21 -26.00
N MET A 79 18.98 11.31 -24.92
CA MET A 79 20.45 11.38 -24.99
C MET A 79 21.14 10.09 -24.53
N ALA A 80 20.40 9.04 -24.16
CA ALA A 80 20.94 7.84 -23.52
C ALA A 80 22.08 7.19 -24.31
N ARG A 81 22.03 7.22 -25.65
CA ARG A 81 23.09 6.70 -26.54
C ARG A 81 24.40 7.50 -26.51
N LEU A 82 24.35 8.75 -26.06
CA LEU A 82 25.50 9.68 -25.99
C LEU A 82 26.11 9.74 -24.59
N VAL A 83 25.51 9.06 -23.62
CA VAL A 83 25.89 9.06 -22.20
C VAL A 83 26.43 7.67 -21.86
N SER A 84 27.40 7.59 -20.95
CA SER A 84 27.95 6.31 -20.52
C SER A 84 26.90 5.47 -19.80
N SER A 85 26.99 4.14 -19.88
CA SER A 85 26.06 3.24 -19.17
C SER A 85 26.01 3.54 -17.67
N ASN A 86 27.16 3.82 -17.05
CA ASN A 86 27.26 4.15 -15.62
C ASN A 86 26.52 5.46 -15.28
N ASP A 87 26.64 6.48 -16.13
CA ASP A 87 25.97 7.76 -15.88
C ASP A 87 24.46 7.65 -16.15
N VAL A 88 24.05 6.88 -17.16
CA VAL A 88 22.62 6.59 -17.38
C VAL A 88 22.04 5.87 -16.16
N GLU A 89 22.73 4.87 -15.63
CA GLU A 89 22.33 4.14 -14.42
C GLU A 89 22.23 5.08 -13.21
N ASN A 90 23.25 5.89 -12.95
CA ASN A 90 23.25 6.84 -11.84
C ASN A 90 22.13 7.87 -11.94
N ILE A 91 21.92 8.46 -13.13
CA ILE A 91 20.82 9.41 -13.34
C ILE A 91 19.48 8.70 -13.14
N GLY A 92 19.27 7.56 -13.79
CA GLY A 92 18.02 6.79 -13.70
C GLY A 92 17.68 6.40 -12.26
N ASN A 93 18.67 5.98 -11.47
CA ASN A 93 18.48 5.62 -10.07
C ASN A 93 17.98 6.81 -9.23
N HIS A 94 18.61 7.98 -9.38
CA HIS A 94 18.18 9.20 -8.69
C HIS A 94 16.76 9.65 -9.13
N LEU A 95 16.43 9.54 -10.41
CA LEU A 95 15.11 9.91 -10.92
C LEU A 95 14.02 8.94 -10.46
N ILE A 96 14.30 7.63 -10.41
CA ILE A 96 13.42 6.63 -9.79
C ILE A 96 13.19 6.95 -8.32
N GLN A 97 14.27 7.25 -7.57
CA GLN A 97 14.16 7.61 -6.16
C GLN A 97 13.30 8.87 -5.97
N CYS A 98 13.52 9.91 -6.76
CA CYS A 98 12.68 11.10 -6.75
C CYS A 98 11.20 10.76 -6.99
N ALA A 99 10.90 10.07 -8.10
CA ALA A 99 9.54 9.75 -8.53
C ALA A 99 8.77 8.95 -7.46
N THR A 100 9.44 8.00 -6.82
CA THR A 100 8.84 7.16 -5.78
C THR A 100 8.70 7.88 -4.43
N ASN A 101 9.66 8.74 -4.07
CA ASN A 101 9.58 9.58 -2.88
C ASN A 101 8.37 10.52 -2.95
N VAL A 102 8.20 11.25 -4.07
CA VAL A 102 7.07 12.20 -4.21
C VAL A 102 5.73 11.49 -4.24
N LEU A 103 5.63 10.30 -4.86
CA LEU A 103 4.43 9.49 -4.84
C LEU A 103 4.10 9.01 -3.42
N SER A 104 5.12 8.59 -2.67
CA SER A 104 4.97 8.16 -1.28
C SER A 104 4.53 9.31 -0.39
N ALA A 105 5.12 10.49 -0.55
CA ALA A 105 4.77 11.68 0.22
C ALA A 105 3.30 12.07 0.06
N VAL A 106 2.77 12.06 -1.17
CA VAL A 106 1.38 12.47 -1.39
C VAL A 106 0.36 11.42 -0.99
N ASN A 107 0.73 10.13 -1.00
CA ASN A 107 -0.16 9.06 -0.55
C ASN A 107 -0.10 8.84 0.96
N ALA A 108 1.00 9.16 1.64
CA ALA A 108 1.15 8.88 3.07
C ALA A 108 0.04 9.51 3.94
N PRO A 109 -0.38 10.77 3.75
CA PRO A 109 -1.52 11.33 4.47
C PRO A 109 -2.85 10.64 4.13
N LEU A 110 -3.08 10.27 2.86
CA LEU A 110 -4.29 9.57 2.44
C LEU A 110 -4.40 8.17 3.07
N GLN A 111 -3.26 7.54 3.36
CA GLN A 111 -3.14 6.23 3.99
C GLN A 111 -3.02 6.30 5.52
N GLN A 112 -3.07 7.49 6.12
CA GLN A 112 -2.84 7.70 7.55
C GLN A 112 -1.45 7.21 8.04
N ARG A 113 -0.46 7.18 7.14
CA ARG A 113 0.95 6.86 7.44
C ARG A 113 1.81 8.11 7.63
N GLY A 114 1.33 9.26 7.18
CA GLY A 114 2.01 10.55 7.27
C GLY A 114 1.09 11.60 7.86
N ALA A 115 1.68 12.57 8.58
CA ALA A 115 0.95 13.74 9.02
C ALA A 115 0.60 14.63 7.81
N ILE A 116 -0.55 15.31 7.88
CA ILE A 116 -0.87 16.39 6.95
C ILE A 116 -0.06 17.62 7.39
N LEU A 117 0.70 18.20 6.46
CA LEU A 117 1.44 19.44 6.71
C LEU A 117 0.47 20.62 6.86
N GLU A 118 0.78 21.53 7.77
CA GLU A 118 -0.02 22.72 8.07
C GLU A 118 -0.12 23.63 6.85
N LEU A 119 0.97 23.77 6.08
CA LEU A 119 0.95 24.50 4.79
C LEU A 119 -0.14 23.97 3.85
N ASP A 120 -0.23 22.66 3.73
CA ASP A 120 -1.21 22.00 2.87
C ASP A 120 -2.63 22.15 3.42
N LEU A 121 -2.80 22.08 4.74
CA LEU A 121 -4.09 22.30 5.41
C LEU A 121 -4.58 23.74 5.25
N ASN A 122 -3.69 24.71 5.46
CA ASN A 122 -3.97 26.13 5.32
C ASN A 122 -4.37 26.48 3.88
N ARG A 123 -3.64 25.97 2.88
CA ARG A 123 -3.98 26.15 1.45
C ARG A 123 -5.34 25.57 1.08
N SER A 124 -5.73 24.42 1.65
CA SER A 124 -7.06 23.83 1.45
C SER A 124 -8.19 24.51 2.25
N SER A 125 -7.84 25.40 3.18
CA SER A 125 -8.79 26.13 4.02
C SER A 125 -9.06 27.56 3.52
N ALA A 126 -8.20 28.08 2.63
CA ALA A 126 -8.40 29.38 1.99
C ALA A 126 -9.74 29.39 1.24
N THR A 127 -10.54 30.44 1.44
CA THR A 127 -11.87 30.58 0.85
C THR A 127 -11.82 30.40 -0.66
N ALA A 128 -12.59 29.44 -1.16
CA ALA A 128 -12.75 29.15 -2.57
C ALA A 128 -13.09 30.44 -3.34
N ASN A 129 -12.28 30.79 -4.35
CA ASN A 129 -12.80 31.62 -5.44
C ASN A 129 -13.74 30.74 -6.28
N ASP A 130 -14.72 31.33 -6.96
CA ASP A 130 -15.88 30.81 -7.73
C ASP A 130 -15.70 29.57 -8.68
N TYR A 131 -14.60 28.82 -8.62
CA TYR A 131 -14.28 27.67 -9.47
C TYR A 131 -14.39 26.29 -8.78
N ASP A 132 -14.89 26.21 -7.54
CA ASP A 132 -14.96 24.96 -6.77
C ASP A 132 -16.27 24.15 -6.96
N ASP A 133 -17.10 24.49 -7.94
CA ASP A 133 -18.34 23.75 -8.25
C ASP A 133 -18.08 22.26 -8.55
N ASP A 134 -16.96 21.95 -9.21
CA ASP A 134 -16.54 20.57 -9.48
C ASP A 134 -16.20 19.78 -8.20
N MET A 135 -15.65 20.44 -7.18
CA MET A 135 -15.30 19.81 -5.90
C MET A 135 -16.56 19.47 -5.11
N TYR A 136 -17.50 20.42 -4.96
CA TYR A 136 -18.76 20.18 -4.26
C TYR A 136 -19.59 19.08 -4.93
N LEU A 137 -19.60 19.05 -6.27
CA LEU A 137 -20.28 17.99 -7.02
C LEU A 137 -19.59 16.62 -6.85
N ASN A 138 -18.26 16.53 -6.95
CA ASN A 138 -17.52 15.27 -6.81
C ASN A 138 -17.56 14.70 -5.38
N LEU A 139 -17.51 15.55 -4.35
CA LEU A 139 -17.59 15.11 -2.96
C LEU A 139 -18.97 14.50 -2.64
N ASN A 140 -20.04 15.13 -3.12
CA ASN A 140 -21.40 14.61 -3.01
C ASN A 140 -21.61 13.31 -3.79
N LEU A 141 -21.07 13.21 -5.01
CA LEU A 141 -21.18 11.98 -5.83
C LEU A 141 -20.43 10.78 -5.22
N ASN A 142 -19.34 11.02 -4.49
CA ASN A 142 -18.54 9.97 -3.85
C ASN A 142 -18.99 9.64 -2.41
N GLY A 143 -20.15 10.16 -1.97
CA GLY A 143 -20.71 9.86 -0.64
C GLY A 143 -19.95 10.49 0.54
N ILE A 144 -19.07 11.46 0.28
CA ILE A 144 -18.38 12.23 1.32
C ILE A 144 -19.28 13.41 1.67
N PHE A 145 -20.16 13.24 2.65
CA PHE A 145 -21.02 14.30 3.15
C PHE A 145 -20.19 15.34 3.88
N MET A 146 -20.09 16.55 3.33
CA MET A 146 -19.47 17.66 4.06
C MET A 146 -20.25 17.95 5.33
N LYS A 147 -19.70 17.57 6.49
CA LYS A 147 -20.24 18.05 7.77
C LYS A 147 -19.89 19.53 7.87
N GLU A 148 -20.90 20.35 8.13
CA GLU A 148 -20.82 21.83 8.18
C GLU A 148 -19.71 22.39 9.10
N ASN A 149 -19.10 21.56 9.95
CA ASN A 149 -18.09 21.95 10.94
C ASN A 149 -16.66 21.41 10.70
N GLU A 150 -16.36 20.61 9.66
CA GLU A 150 -14.98 20.14 9.35
C GLU A 150 -14.53 20.30 7.88
N PRO A 151 -14.71 21.48 7.26
CA PRO A 151 -14.48 21.64 5.82
C PRO A 151 -12.99 21.62 5.40
N SER A 152 -12.03 21.80 6.31
CA SER A 152 -10.59 21.85 5.93
C SER A 152 -9.99 20.48 5.67
N TYR A 153 -10.34 19.46 6.45
CA TYR A 153 -9.76 18.11 6.32
C TYR A 153 -10.26 17.39 5.07
N GLU A 154 -11.56 17.48 4.78
CA GLU A 154 -12.16 16.87 3.59
C GLU A 154 -11.68 17.55 2.29
N ARG A 155 -11.58 18.89 2.28
CA ARG A 155 -10.97 19.62 1.16
C ARG A 155 -9.50 19.24 0.96
N ASN A 156 -8.75 19.15 2.05
CA ASN A 156 -7.36 18.70 1.99
C ASN A 156 -7.26 17.31 1.36
N PHE A 157 -8.09 16.36 1.83
CA PHE A 157 -8.14 15.00 1.29
C PHE A 157 -8.45 14.98 -0.20
N TYR A 158 -9.42 15.77 -0.66
CA TYR A 158 -9.76 15.91 -2.08
C TYR A 158 -8.56 16.40 -2.92
N HIS A 159 -7.93 17.51 -2.51
CA HIS A 159 -6.75 18.03 -3.21
C HIS A 159 -5.58 17.06 -3.16
N GLN A 160 -5.35 16.41 -2.02
CA GLN A 160 -4.32 15.40 -1.82
C GLN A 160 -4.51 14.23 -2.79
N LYS A 161 -5.73 13.71 -2.92
CA LYS A 161 -6.07 12.63 -3.85
C LYS A 161 -5.89 13.05 -5.31
N ARG A 162 -6.35 14.24 -5.68
CA ARG A 162 -6.16 14.79 -7.04
C ARG A 162 -4.67 14.90 -7.38
N THR A 163 -3.86 15.44 -6.47
CA THR A 163 -2.41 15.53 -6.62
C THR A 163 -1.78 14.15 -6.74
N ALA A 164 -2.18 13.18 -5.90
CA ALA A 164 -1.68 11.81 -5.97
C ALA A 164 -1.95 11.15 -7.32
N ASN A 165 -3.13 11.35 -7.91
CA ASN A 165 -3.45 10.82 -9.24
C ASN A 165 -2.59 11.44 -10.35
N ILE A 166 -2.34 12.75 -10.29
CA ILE A 166 -1.48 13.44 -11.27
C ILE A 166 -0.04 12.94 -11.14
N ILE A 167 0.49 12.85 -9.91
CA ILE A 167 1.84 12.36 -9.66
C ILE A 167 1.97 10.89 -10.07
N ALA A 168 0.99 10.04 -9.78
CA ALA A 168 1.02 8.64 -10.22
C ALA A 168 1.19 8.50 -11.74
N LYS A 169 0.48 9.33 -12.52
CA LYS A 169 0.64 9.38 -13.97
C LYS A 169 2.05 9.86 -14.37
N GLN A 170 2.56 10.92 -13.75
CA GLN A 170 3.90 11.44 -14.04
C GLN A 170 5.00 10.45 -13.67
N VAL A 171 4.83 9.71 -12.59
CA VAL A 171 5.74 8.64 -12.16
C VAL A 171 5.75 7.52 -13.20
N ALA A 172 4.58 7.08 -13.68
CA ALA A 172 4.53 6.09 -14.76
C ALA A 172 5.27 6.57 -16.03
N GLU A 173 5.04 7.81 -16.45
CA GLU A 173 5.76 8.44 -17.59
C GLU A 173 7.28 8.52 -17.34
N THR A 174 7.69 8.86 -16.12
CA THR A 174 9.11 8.95 -15.71
C THR A 174 9.77 7.57 -15.76
N LEU A 175 9.10 6.57 -15.20
CA LEU A 175 9.56 5.19 -15.19
C LEU A 175 9.71 4.68 -16.63
N GLU A 176 8.66 4.76 -17.45
CA GLU A 176 8.72 4.38 -18.87
C GLU A 176 9.93 5.01 -19.58
N ALA A 177 10.17 6.31 -19.38
CA ALA A 177 11.30 7.00 -20.00
C ALA A 177 12.67 6.47 -19.53
N ILE A 178 12.82 6.17 -18.24
CA ILE A 178 14.04 5.60 -17.66
C ILE A 178 14.27 4.18 -18.15
N ALA A 179 13.23 3.33 -18.25
CA ALA A 179 13.38 1.98 -18.79
C ALA A 179 13.91 2.00 -20.23
N VAL A 180 13.42 2.93 -21.07
CA VAL A 180 13.98 3.10 -22.41
C VAL A 180 15.45 3.49 -22.36
N ALA A 181 15.82 4.42 -21.47
CA ALA A 181 17.21 4.85 -21.31
C ALA A 181 18.13 3.69 -20.88
N PHE A 182 17.69 2.87 -19.91
CA PHE A 182 18.41 1.67 -19.47
C PHE A 182 18.53 0.62 -20.59
N ASN A 183 17.46 0.40 -21.35
CA ASN A 183 17.42 -0.59 -22.43
C ASN A 183 18.42 -0.33 -23.57
N VAL A 184 18.88 0.91 -23.73
CA VAL A 184 19.95 1.28 -24.66
C VAL A 184 21.27 0.58 -24.30
N HIS A 185 21.55 0.42 -23.01
CA HIS A 185 22.82 -0.11 -22.50
C HIS A 185 22.73 -1.56 -22.00
N LEU A 186 21.53 -2.05 -21.70
CA LEU A 186 21.31 -3.43 -21.28
C LEU A 186 21.41 -4.42 -22.46
N ASN A 187 22.22 -5.47 -22.26
CA ASN A 187 22.22 -6.67 -23.10
C ASN A 187 21.23 -7.72 -22.57
N VAL A 188 20.89 -8.69 -23.42
CA VAL A 188 20.03 -9.82 -23.02
C VAL A 188 20.69 -10.60 -21.87
N GLY A 189 19.92 -10.87 -20.82
CA GLY A 189 20.36 -11.52 -19.59
C GLY A 189 20.97 -10.58 -18.55
N GLN A 190 21.10 -9.28 -18.85
CA GLN A 190 21.52 -8.27 -17.88
C GLN A 190 20.33 -7.62 -17.21
N ASN A 191 20.53 -7.21 -15.95
CA ASN A 191 19.58 -6.42 -15.20
C ASN A 191 20.25 -5.16 -14.63
N THR A 192 19.42 -4.19 -14.29
CA THR A 192 19.77 -3.08 -13.40
C THR A 192 18.76 -3.05 -12.26
N THR A 193 19.25 -2.74 -11.06
CA THR A 193 18.44 -2.76 -9.85
C THR A 193 18.62 -1.46 -9.10
N VAL A 194 17.51 -0.89 -8.63
CA VAL A 194 17.54 0.26 -7.72
C VAL A 194 17.02 -0.20 -6.38
N ASN A 195 17.85 -0.08 -5.35
CA ASN A 195 17.49 -0.42 -3.98
C ASN A 195 17.63 0.83 -3.12
N THR A 196 16.49 1.38 -2.70
CA THR A 196 16.42 2.53 -1.80
C THR A 196 15.64 2.15 -0.55
N THR A 197 15.54 3.06 0.41
CA THR A 197 14.75 2.87 1.64
C THR A 197 13.25 2.69 1.37
N SER A 198 12.75 3.22 0.25
CA SER A 198 11.31 3.34 -0.02
C SER A 198 10.86 2.53 -1.24
N VAL A 199 11.79 2.13 -2.12
CA VAL A 199 11.49 1.35 -3.31
C VAL A 199 12.61 0.37 -3.61
N PHE A 200 12.21 -0.84 -3.99
CA PHE A 200 13.04 -1.69 -4.81
C PHE A 200 12.48 -1.80 -6.22
N THR A 201 13.36 -1.77 -7.21
CA THR A 201 13.01 -2.07 -8.59
C THR A 201 14.12 -2.87 -9.27
N SER A 202 13.72 -3.77 -10.16
CA SER A 202 14.61 -4.50 -11.06
C SER A 202 14.07 -4.42 -12.48
N LEU A 203 14.92 -3.99 -13.41
CA LEU A 203 14.68 -4.02 -14.85
C LEU A 203 15.66 -5.01 -15.48
N GLU A 204 15.14 -6.05 -16.12
CA GLU A 204 15.94 -7.07 -16.80
C GLU A 204 15.56 -7.14 -18.28
N LYS A 205 16.55 -7.18 -19.17
CA LYS A 205 16.31 -7.43 -20.59
C LYS A 205 16.44 -8.93 -20.87
N THR A 206 15.40 -9.56 -21.38
CA THR A 206 15.34 -11.01 -21.57
C THR A 206 14.77 -11.37 -22.94
N LEU A 207 15.03 -12.60 -23.38
CA LEU A 207 14.30 -13.18 -24.51
C LEU A 207 12.85 -13.45 -24.09
N VAL A 208 11.91 -13.29 -25.03
CA VAL A 208 10.50 -13.65 -24.81
C VAL A 208 10.35 -15.14 -24.50
N SER A 209 11.13 -16.00 -25.16
CA SER A 209 11.15 -17.43 -24.89
C SER A 209 11.55 -17.79 -23.45
N SER A 210 12.32 -16.93 -22.79
CA SER A 210 12.74 -17.10 -21.39
C SER A 210 11.72 -16.61 -20.36
N LEU A 211 10.59 -16.00 -20.78
CA LEU A 211 9.51 -15.59 -19.88
C LEU A 211 8.68 -16.77 -19.38
N SER A 212 8.58 -17.82 -20.21
CA SER A 212 7.81 -19.01 -19.88
C SER A 212 8.36 -19.67 -18.63
N ASN A 213 7.51 -19.88 -17.61
CA ASN A 213 7.89 -20.44 -16.31
C ASN A 213 8.94 -19.59 -15.54
N LYS A 214 9.05 -18.30 -15.86
CA LYS A 214 10.04 -17.43 -15.21
C LYS A 214 9.63 -17.12 -13.78
N ARG A 215 10.62 -17.11 -12.89
CA ARG A 215 10.48 -16.64 -11.51
C ARG A 215 11.29 -15.37 -11.35
N ILE A 216 10.64 -14.32 -10.86
CA ILE A 216 11.26 -13.02 -10.59
C ILE A 216 11.24 -12.84 -9.08
N SER A 217 12.39 -12.46 -8.50
CA SER A 217 12.53 -12.21 -7.07
C SER A 217 12.90 -10.75 -6.83
N PRO A 218 11.92 -9.83 -6.80
CA PRO A 218 12.17 -8.40 -6.70
C PRO A 218 12.57 -7.92 -5.29
N LEU A 219 13.52 -8.60 -4.63
CA LEU A 219 13.92 -8.47 -3.21
C LEU A 219 12.97 -9.03 -2.14
N GLY A 220 13.59 -9.39 -1.01
CA GLY A 220 12.92 -9.95 0.16
C GLY A 220 12.41 -11.36 -0.10
N SER A 221 11.26 -11.69 0.49
CA SER A 221 10.55 -12.96 0.24
C SER A 221 9.48 -12.84 -0.85
N ALA A 222 9.50 -11.74 -1.62
CA ALA A 222 8.57 -11.55 -2.72
C ALA A 222 8.96 -12.36 -3.95
N GLN A 223 7.98 -12.93 -4.62
CA GLN A 223 8.18 -13.69 -5.85
C GLN A 223 7.05 -13.40 -6.84
N ILE A 224 7.39 -13.34 -8.12
CA ILE A 224 6.43 -13.25 -9.21
C ILE A 224 6.67 -14.44 -10.12
N HIS A 225 5.64 -15.24 -10.36
CA HIS A 225 5.70 -16.41 -11.20
C HIS A 225 4.92 -16.18 -12.49
N ILE A 226 5.62 -16.21 -13.62
CA ILE A 226 5.00 -16.11 -14.95
C ILE A 226 4.75 -17.53 -15.47
N PRO A 227 3.50 -17.87 -15.85
CA PRO A 227 3.12 -19.22 -16.23
C PRO A 227 3.52 -19.58 -17.66
N LEU A 228 3.26 -20.83 -18.03
CA LEU A 228 3.70 -21.50 -19.25
C LEU A 228 2.77 -21.22 -20.45
N SER A 229 2.56 -19.96 -20.85
CA SER A 229 1.72 -19.64 -22.03
C SER A 229 1.83 -18.19 -22.54
N SER A 230 3.01 -17.58 -22.55
CA SER A 230 3.15 -16.25 -23.15
C SER A 230 3.22 -16.33 -24.69
N ASN A 231 2.07 -16.28 -25.36
CA ASN A 231 1.98 -15.99 -26.81
C ASN A 231 2.30 -14.51 -27.06
N LEU A 232 3.56 -14.12 -26.87
CA LEU A 232 4.06 -12.79 -27.24
C LEU A 232 4.70 -12.91 -28.63
N THR A 233 3.98 -12.47 -29.65
CA THR A 233 4.34 -12.76 -31.06
C THR A 233 5.13 -11.66 -31.78
N GLU A 234 5.65 -10.64 -31.11
CA GLU A 234 6.17 -9.45 -31.82
C GLU A 234 7.59 -8.97 -31.47
N SER A 235 8.26 -9.51 -30.44
CA SER A 235 9.66 -9.16 -30.17
C SER A 235 10.50 -10.36 -29.70
N ASP A 236 11.73 -10.49 -30.21
CA ASP A 236 12.67 -11.51 -29.72
C ASP A 236 13.09 -11.22 -28.26
N THR A 237 13.09 -9.93 -27.89
CA THR A 237 13.51 -9.43 -26.58
C THR A 237 12.47 -8.51 -25.96
N VAL A 238 12.33 -8.59 -24.64
CA VAL A 238 11.48 -7.72 -23.82
C VAL A 238 12.22 -7.30 -22.57
N SER A 239 11.70 -6.27 -21.91
CA SER A 239 12.23 -5.81 -20.62
C SER A 239 11.21 -6.14 -19.54
N VAL A 240 11.65 -6.91 -18.56
CA VAL A 240 10.84 -7.28 -17.40
C VAL A 240 11.15 -6.28 -16.30
N TRP A 241 10.15 -5.45 -15.98
CA TRP A 241 10.22 -4.51 -14.88
C TRP A 241 9.41 -5.03 -13.71
N SER A 242 10.07 -5.26 -12.58
CA SER A 242 9.42 -5.56 -11.31
C SER A 242 9.75 -4.50 -10.26
N MET A 243 8.76 -4.15 -9.43
CA MET A 243 8.90 -3.12 -8.41
C MET A 243 8.17 -3.51 -7.12
N ILE A 244 8.79 -3.20 -5.99
CA ILE A 244 8.20 -3.30 -4.65
C ILE A 244 8.26 -1.92 -4.00
N GLN A 245 7.13 -1.46 -3.51
CA GLN A 245 7.02 -0.21 -2.77
C GLN A 245 5.99 -0.35 -1.63
N PRO A 246 6.13 0.40 -0.52
CA PRO A 246 5.20 0.35 0.61
C PRO A 246 3.81 0.91 0.27
N LEU A 247 3.51 1.25 -0.98
CA LEU A 247 2.33 2.01 -1.37
C LEU A 247 1.11 1.12 -1.63
N ALA A 248 -0.09 1.61 -1.32
CA ALA A 248 -1.29 1.31 -2.08
C ALA A 248 -2.01 2.63 -2.29
N VAL A 249 -2.17 3.11 -3.52
CA VAL A 249 -3.02 4.27 -3.89
C VAL A 249 -4.25 4.35 -2.99
N ALA A 250 -4.62 5.53 -2.49
CA ALA A 250 -5.77 5.63 -1.61
C ALA A 250 -7.08 5.26 -2.33
N SER A 251 -7.98 4.54 -1.67
CA SER A 251 -9.27 4.16 -2.23
C SER A 251 -10.14 5.38 -2.58
N ALA A 252 -11.08 5.18 -3.51
CA ALA A 252 -11.93 6.26 -3.97
C ALA A 252 -12.75 6.90 -2.84
N THR A 253 -13.14 6.09 -1.86
CA THR A 253 -13.81 6.51 -0.63
C THR A 253 -12.94 6.20 0.60
N PRO A 254 -12.90 7.10 1.61
CA PRO A 254 -12.26 6.82 2.89
C PRO A 254 -12.86 5.56 3.54
N GLY A 255 -12.00 4.63 3.99
CA GLY A 255 -12.43 3.45 4.75
C GLY A 255 -12.92 2.25 3.94
N GLN A 256 -12.93 2.30 2.60
CA GLN A 256 -13.34 1.16 1.77
C GLN A 256 -12.33 0.01 1.74
N VAL A 257 -11.03 0.33 1.84
CA VAL A 257 -9.95 -0.65 1.84
C VAL A 257 -8.88 -0.22 2.84
N ASN A 258 -8.62 -1.04 3.86
CA ASN A 258 -7.56 -0.77 4.83
C ASN A 258 -6.19 -1.21 4.28
N THR A 259 -5.71 -0.53 3.23
CA THR A 259 -4.37 -0.75 2.64
C THR A 259 -3.26 0.04 3.35
N SER A 260 -3.61 0.68 4.47
CA SER A 260 -2.73 1.55 5.27
C SER A 260 -1.48 0.85 5.82
N LEU A 261 -1.32 -0.46 5.65
CA LEU A 261 -0.11 -1.22 6.00
C LEU A 261 0.36 -2.19 4.89
N SER A 262 -0.21 -2.09 3.69
CA SER A 262 0.10 -2.96 2.55
C SER A 262 1.39 -2.56 1.82
N THR A 263 1.98 -3.53 1.12
CA THR A 263 3.06 -3.35 0.14
C THR A 263 2.48 -3.58 -1.26
N MET A 264 2.80 -2.71 -2.23
CA MET A 264 2.49 -2.94 -3.63
C MET A 264 3.66 -3.63 -4.31
N ILE A 265 3.31 -4.66 -5.07
CA ILE A 265 4.20 -5.31 -6.02
C ILE A 265 3.62 -5.07 -7.40
N SER A 266 4.45 -4.63 -8.34
CA SER A 266 4.06 -4.50 -9.75
C SER A 266 5.00 -5.26 -10.66
N LEU A 267 4.43 -5.70 -11.78
CA LEU A 267 5.12 -6.34 -12.90
C LEU A 267 4.65 -5.62 -14.17
N SER A 268 5.61 -5.17 -14.97
CA SER A 268 5.36 -4.70 -16.33
C SER A 268 6.32 -5.37 -17.29
N ILE A 269 5.81 -5.79 -18.45
CA ILE A 269 6.64 -6.29 -19.55
C ILE A 269 6.65 -5.23 -20.62
N LEU A 270 7.83 -4.74 -20.96
CA LEU A 270 8.01 -3.61 -21.87
C LEU A 270 8.64 -4.05 -23.19
N ASP A 271 8.20 -3.42 -24.27
CA ASP A 271 8.84 -3.49 -25.58
C ASP A 271 10.15 -2.69 -25.62
N SER A 272 10.80 -2.66 -26.78
CA SER A 272 12.03 -1.89 -27.00
C SER A 272 11.84 -0.37 -26.89
N HIS A 273 10.60 0.13 -26.95
CA HIS A 273 10.23 1.54 -26.83
C HIS A 273 9.75 1.90 -25.42
N GLY A 274 9.78 0.96 -24.48
CA GLY A 274 9.34 1.14 -23.10
C GLY A 274 7.84 1.01 -22.91
N LYS A 275 7.09 0.65 -23.95
CA LYS A 275 5.64 0.50 -23.88
C LYS A 275 5.28 -0.86 -23.29
N GLU A 276 4.32 -0.86 -22.38
CA GLU A 276 3.81 -2.08 -21.78
C GLU A 276 3.11 -2.99 -22.81
N ILE A 277 3.43 -4.28 -22.74
CA ILE A 277 2.86 -5.35 -23.54
C ILE A 277 2.01 -6.23 -22.61
N SER A 278 0.75 -6.43 -22.98
CA SER A 278 -0.14 -7.33 -22.25
C SER A 278 0.32 -8.78 -22.37
N ILE A 279 0.38 -9.49 -21.23
CA ILE A 279 0.55 -10.94 -21.21
C ILE A 279 -0.85 -11.54 -21.12
N HIS A 280 -1.22 -12.35 -22.11
CA HIS A 280 -2.43 -13.14 -22.00
C HIS A 280 -2.22 -14.25 -20.97
N THR A 281 -3.05 -14.24 -19.93
CA THR A 281 -3.15 -15.27 -18.91
C THR A 281 -4.58 -15.77 -18.87
N ASP A 282 -4.78 -16.97 -18.33
CA ASP A 282 -6.10 -17.55 -18.10
C ASP A 282 -6.22 -18.01 -16.64
N ASN A 283 -7.42 -18.42 -16.24
CA ASN A 283 -7.68 -18.86 -14.87
C ASN A 283 -6.96 -20.18 -14.51
N GLU A 284 -6.51 -20.97 -15.51
CA GLU A 284 -5.76 -22.21 -15.29
C GLU A 284 -4.26 -21.92 -15.12
N HIS A 285 -3.79 -20.81 -15.68
CA HIS A 285 -2.40 -20.37 -15.73
C HIS A 285 -2.30 -18.86 -15.43
N PRO A 286 -2.58 -18.42 -14.19
CA PRO A 286 -2.44 -17.02 -13.79
C PRO A 286 -0.97 -16.65 -13.54
N ILE A 287 -0.66 -15.35 -13.58
CA ILE A 287 0.58 -14.83 -12.98
C ILE A 287 0.40 -14.83 -11.47
N GLU A 288 1.27 -15.54 -10.75
CA GLU A 288 1.18 -15.63 -9.29
C GLU A 288 2.07 -14.59 -8.64
N PHE A 289 1.51 -13.83 -7.71
CA PHE A 289 2.24 -12.88 -6.86
C PHE A 289 2.34 -13.42 -5.44
N PHE A 290 3.56 -13.61 -4.97
CA PHE A 290 3.87 -13.89 -3.58
C PHE A 290 4.27 -12.58 -2.91
N ILE A 291 3.34 -11.99 -2.16
CA ILE A 291 3.56 -10.73 -1.44
C ILE A 291 3.91 -11.07 0.01
N PRO A 292 5.14 -10.83 0.48
CA PRO A 292 5.51 -11.07 1.86
C PRO A 292 4.88 -9.99 2.75
N ARG A 293 4.66 -10.31 4.03
CA ARG A 293 4.34 -9.25 5.00
C ARG A 293 5.52 -8.29 5.10
N ASP A 294 5.24 -7.01 5.33
CA ASP A 294 6.27 -6.02 5.62
C ASP A 294 7.09 -6.47 6.84
N PRO A 295 8.41 -6.70 6.70
CA PRO A 295 9.25 -7.16 7.81
C PRO A 295 9.41 -6.09 8.91
N ASN A 296 9.17 -4.82 8.60
CA ASN A 296 9.21 -3.71 9.55
C ASN A 296 7.86 -3.45 10.20
N LEU A 297 6.81 -4.18 9.81
CA LEU A 297 5.50 -4.05 10.46
C LEU A 297 5.62 -4.51 11.91
N ILE A 298 5.66 -3.55 12.82
CA ILE A 298 5.61 -3.80 14.26
C ILE A 298 4.23 -4.40 14.53
N VAL A 299 4.22 -5.71 14.79
CA VAL A 299 3.00 -6.40 15.17
C VAL A 299 2.57 -5.84 16.53
N PRO A 300 1.46 -5.09 16.62
CA PRO A 300 1.05 -4.44 17.86
C PRO A 300 0.86 -5.50 18.95
N ARG A 301 1.06 -5.18 20.23
CA ARG A 301 0.81 -6.14 21.32
C ARG A 301 -0.65 -6.60 21.30
N MET A 302 -0.92 -7.78 21.88
CA MET A 302 -2.31 -8.25 21.95
C MET A 302 -3.08 -7.30 22.88
N ALA A 303 -4.36 -7.06 22.60
CA ALA A 303 -5.18 -6.26 23.48
C ALA A 303 -5.57 -7.11 24.70
N LEU A 304 -5.14 -6.69 25.88
CA LEU A 304 -5.51 -7.33 27.15
C LEU A 304 -6.92 -6.91 27.55
N TYR A 305 -7.80 -7.90 27.70
CA TYR A 305 -9.14 -7.75 28.23
C TYR A 305 -9.14 -8.19 29.69
N ASN A 306 -9.16 -7.20 30.60
CA ASN A 306 -9.17 -7.41 32.05
C ASN A 306 -10.60 -7.68 32.53
N VAL A 307 -10.98 -8.94 32.50
CA VAL A 307 -12.27 -9.46 32.95
C VAL A 307 -12.35 -9.46 34.48
N THR A 308 -11.24 -9.75 35.17
CA THR A 308 -11.17 -9.88 36.63
C THR A 308 -11.24 -8.56 37.39
N LEU A 309 -10.77 -7.46 36.78
CA LEU A 309 -10.70 -6.12 37.40
C LEU A 309 -12.00 -5.30 37.28
N ILE A 310 -12.96 -5.76 36.46
CA ILE A 310 -14.18 -5.00 36.17
C ILE A 310 -15.39 -5.79 36.65
N HIS A 311 -15.71 -5.69 37.94
CA HIS A 311 -16.83 -6.42 38.56
C HIS A 311 -18.24 -6.05 38.02
N ASP A 312 -18.37 -4.94 37.28
CA ASP A 312 -19.67 -4.43 36.79
C ASP A 312 -19.81 -4.34 35.26
N ALA A 313 -18.75 -4.58 34.49
CA ALA A 313 -18.87 -4.57 33.04
C ALA A 313 -19.14 -5.99 32.55
N LYS A 314 -20.41 -6.24 32.25
CA LYS A 314 -20.85 -7.28 31.31
C LYS A 314 -20.13 -7.06 29.99
N HIS A 315 -18.88 -7.50 29.87
CA HIS A 315 -18.20 -7.62 28.59
C HIS A 315 -18.84 -8.80 27.87
N GLN A 316 -20.01 -8.53 27.30
CA GLN A 316 -20.64 -9.43 26.37
C GLN A 316 -19.69 -9.59 25.19
N PHE A 317 -19.51 -10.83 24.78
CA PHE A 317 -18.71 -11.16 23.61
C PHE A 317 -19.19 -10.34 22.41
N TYR A 318 -18.30 -9.50 21.87
CA TYR A 318 -18.53 -8.85 20.59
C TYR A 318 -18.00 -9.78 19.51
N PHE A 319 -18.91 -10.29 18.70
CA PHE A 319 -18.49 -10.96 17.48
C PHE A 319 -17.76 -9.98 16.57
N HIS A 320 -16.61 -10.41 16.08
CA HIS A 320 -15.93 -9.68 15.04
C HIS A 320 -16.52 -10.09 13.70
N LEU A 321 -17.40 -9.24 13.14
CA LEU A 321 -17.86 -9.36 11.76
C LEU A 321 -16.77 -8.82 10.83
N ILE A 322 -16.10 -9.72 10.14
CA ILE A 322 -15.15 -9.39 9.07
C ILE A 322 -15.92 -9.53 7.77
N ASN A 323 -16.36 -8.42 7.20
CA ASN A 323 -16.88 -8.44 5.83
C ASN A 323 -15.69 -8.62 4.87
N ILE A 324 -15.72 -9.72 4.11
CA ILE A 324 -14.65 -10.11 3.17
C ILE A 324 -14.63 -9.17 1.95
N THR A 325 -15.75 -8.50 1.66
CA THR A 325 -15.95 -7.69 0.45
C THR A 325 -15.92 -6.17 0.65
N GLN A 326 -16.13 -5.66 1.88
CA GLN A 326 -16.07 -4.23 2.19
C GLN A 326 -15.62 -4.04 3.65
N SER A 327 -14.62 -3.23 3.94
CA SER A 327 -14.24 -2.95 5.33
C SER A 327 -15.27 -2.04 6.00
N ASN A 328 -16.30 -2.63 6.58
CA ASN A 328 -17.15 -1.97 7.57
C ASN A 328 -17.46 -2.96 8.69
N PHE A 329 -17.04 -2.59 9.90
CA PHE A 329 -17.25 -3.34 11.13
C PHE A 329 -18.40 -2.70 11.88
N ASP A 330 -19.64 -3.08 11.60
CA ASP A 330 -20.75 -2.79 12.52
C ASP A 330 -21.95 -3.70 12.22
N GLY A 331 -22.05 -4.78 12.98
CA GLY A 331 -23.21 -5.65 13.03
C GLY A 331 -23.06 -6.68 14.15
N GLN A 332 -24.05 -6.78 15.04
CA GLN A 332 -24.16 -7.89 15.98
C GLN A 332 -24.67 -9.11 15.17
N PRO A 333 -23.86 -10.16 14.96
CA PRO A 333 -24.34 -11.34 14.29
C PRO A 333 -25.24 -12.12 15.24
N GLN A 334 -26.35 -12.58 14.69
CA GLN A 334 -27.21 -13.55 15.34
C GLN A 334 -26.66 -14.93 15.00
N LEU A 335 -26.09 -15.62 15.98
CA LEU A 335 -25.79 -17.04 15.83
C LEU A 335 -27.12 -17.78 15.61
N ASN A 336 -27.16 -18.63 14.59
CA ASN A 336 -28.26 -19.55 14.43
C ASN A 336 -28.02 -20.74 15.39
N THR A 337 -29.04 -21.13 16.14
CA THR A 337 -29.02 -22.09 17.28
C THR A 337 -28.38 -23.48 17.06
N LEU A 338 -27.86 -23.81 15.88
CA LEU A 338 -27.34 -25.15 15.53
C LEU A 338 -25.86 -25.11 15.11
N ILE A 339 -25.04 -25.96 15.72
CA ILE A 339 -23.58 -26.13 15.47
C ILE A 339 -23.28 -26.47 14.02
N ASN A 340 -24.22 -27.13 13.35
CA ASN A 340 -24.11 -27.52 11.95
C ASN A 340 -24.10 -26.31 10.99
N ASN A 341 -24.40 -25.11 11.47
CA ASN A 341 -24.37 -23.86 10.71
C ASN A 341 -23.10 -23.03 10.97
N ILE A 342 -22.19 -23.50 11.85
CA ILE A 342 -20.86 -22.92 12.00
C ILE A 342 -19.94 -23.65 11.03
N ASP A 343 -19.34 -22.91 10.08
CA ASP A 343 -18.47 -23.49 9.06
C ASP A 343 -17.25 -24.20 9.66
N ASP A 344 -16.74 -23.71 10.79
CA ASP A 344 -15.58 -24.28 11.47
C ASP A 344 -15.50 -23.85 12.95
N TRP A 345 -15.02 -24.73 13.83
CA TRP A 345 -14.77 -24.42 15.24
C TRP A 345 -13.60 -25.24 15.79
N SER A 346 -12.89 -24.67 16.78
CA SER A 346 -11.76 -25.31 17.43
C SER A 346 -11.85 -25.18 18.94
N LEU A 347 -11.51 -26.25 19.66
CA LEU A 347 -11.47 -26.28 21.11
C LEU A 347 -10.08 -25.88 21.62
N LEU A 348 -10.02 -24.80 22.39
CA LEU A 348 -8.80 -24.31 23.02
C LEU A 348 -8.59 -25.01 24.37
N CYS A 349 -7.78 -26.07 24.36
CA CYS A 349 -7.39 -26.81 25.57
C CYS A 349 -5.94 -26.47 25.94
N SER A 350 -5.60 -26.49 27.23
CA SER A 350 -4.21 -26.30 27.69
C SER A 350 -3.22 -27.28 27.06
N SER A 351 -3.66 -28.44 26.54
CA SER A 351 -2.82 -29.39 25.81
C SER A 351 -2.56 -29.04 24.33
N ASN A 352 -3.30 -28.08 23.77
CA ASN A 352 -3.25 -27.64 22.37
C ASN A 352 -2.75 -26.19 22.21
N ILE A 353 -2.37 -25.54 23.32
CA ILE A 353 -1.73 -24.22 23.34
C ILE A 353 -0.22 -24.48 23.27
N SER A 354 0.51 -23.71 22.46
CA SER A 354 1.96 -23.87 22.38
C SER A 354 2.63 -23.53 23.73
N ASP A 355 3.88 -23.94 23.90
CA ASP A 355 4.64 -23.74 25.14
C ASP A 355 4.74 -22.25 25.57
N ASP A 356 4.48 -21.32 24.64
CA ASP A 356 4.41 -19.87 24.85
C ASP A 356 3.04 -19.34 25.31
N GLY A 357 2.04 -20.21 25.50
CA GLY A 357 0.69 -19.82 25.92
C GLY A 357 -0.17 -19.23 24.78
N ILE A 358 0.28 -19.31 23.53
CA ILE A 358 -0.42 -18.69 22.39
C ILE A 358 -1.16 -19.76 21.56
N HIS A 359 -2.42 -19.50 21.21
CA HIS A 359 -3.11 -20.28 20.17
C HIS A 359 -3.24 -19.48 18.88
N LYS A 360 -2.91 -20.11 17.75
CA LYS A 360 -3.03 -19.51 16.42
C LYS A 360 -4.11 -20.23 15.62
N TYR A 361 -5.18 -19.51 15.31
CA TYR A 361 -6.22 -19.97 14.41
C TYR A 361 -6.04 -19.31 13.04
N PHE A 362 -6.11 -20.10 11.96
CA PHE A 362 -5.89 -19.63 10.59
C PHE A 362 -7.05 -20.04 9.68
N ILE A 363 -7.60 -19.06 8.96
CA ILE A 363 -8.59 -19.26 7.91
C ILE A 363 -7.95 -18.84 6.59
N ASN A 364 -8.06 -19.67 5.55
CA ASN A 364 -7.57 -19.38 4.20
C ASN A 364 -8.70 -19.17 3.20
N ASN A 365 -8.33 -18.70 2.00
CA ASN A 365 -9.27 -18.40 0.92
C ASN A 365 -10.15 -19.60 0.54
N ASN A 366 -9.63 -20.83 0.60
CA ASN A 366 -10.43 -22.03 0.31
C ASN A 366 -11.60 -22.22 1.29
N ARG A 367 -11.41 -21.85 2.57
CA ARG A 367 -12.46 -21.93 3.59
C ARG A 367 -13.46 -20.78 3.50
N THR A 368 -13.09 -19.65 2.89
CA THR A 368 -13.95 -18.45 2.77
C THR A 368 -14.55 -18.25 1.38
N ALA A 369 -14.22 -19.10 0.39
CA ALA A 369 -14.56 -18.90 -1.02
C ALA A 369 -16.07 -18.76 -1.32
N LYS A 370 -16.95 -19.23 -0.43
CA LYS A 370 -18.41 -19.14 -0.58
C LYS A 370 -19.06 -18.13 0.36
N HIS A 371 -18.25 -17.40 1.11
CA HIS A 371 -18.69 -16.55 2.21
C HIS A 371 -18.42 -15.10 1.87
N ARG A 372 -19.35 -14.21 2.25
CA ARG A 372 -19.18 -12.75 2.14
C ARG A 372 -18.72 -12.13 3.46
N PHE A 373 -18.93 -12.83 4.57
CA PHE A 373 -18.60 -12.39 5.91
C PHE A 373 -17.97 -13.56 6.67
N VAL A 374 -16.92 -13.29 7.44
CA VAL A 374 -16.39 -14.17 8.47
C VAL A 374 -16.79 -13.59 9.81
N ILE A 375 -17.38 -14.41 10.67
CA ILE A 375 -17.66 -14.04 12.05
C ILE A 375 -16.76 -14.89 12.94
N ILE A 376 -15.91 -14.22 13.72
CA ILE A 376 -15.04 -14.93 14.68
C ILE A 376 -15.67 -14.84 16.06
N GLY A 377 -15.89 -16.01 16.65
CA GLY A 377 -16.48 -16.24 17.97
C GLY A 377 -15.48 -16.84 18.95
N PHE A 378 -15.43 -16.34 20.19
CA PHE A 378 -14.75 -17.01 21.30
C PHE A 378 -15.74 -17.18 22.45
N ARG A 379 -15.72 -18.35 23.06
CA ARG A 379 -16.49 -18.65 24.26
C ARG A 379 -15.61 -19.40 25.24
N GLU A 380 -15.60 -18.96 26.49
CA GLU A 380 -15.06 -19.78 27.56
C GLU A 380 -16.03 -20.92 27.88
N LEU A 381 -15.48 -22.12 28.06
CA LEU A 381 -16.27 -23.31 28.35
C LEU A 381 -16.41 -23.53 29.84
N ASN A 382 -17.57 -24.04 30.25
CA ASN A 382 -17.79 -24.37 31.65
C ASN A 382 -17.04 -25.65 32.04
N THR A 383 -16.87 -25.88 33.33
CA THR A 383 -16.13 -27.03 33.89
C THR A 383 -16.63 -28.40 33.42
N THR A 384 -17.92 -28.50 33.07
CA THR A 384 -18.57 -29.71 32.52
C THR A 384 -18.37 -29.91 31.02
N GLU A 385 -17.96 -28.85 30.31
CA GLU A 385 -17.72 -28.82 28.87
C GLU A 385 -16.22 -28.91 28.53
N ILE A 386 -15.37 -29.02 29.56
CA ILE A 386 -13.92 -29.14 29.44
C ILE A 386 -13.52 -30.35 28.59
N CYS A 387 -12.35 -30.26 27.98
CA CYS A 387 -11.56 -31.17 27.14
C CYS A 387 -11.52 -32.68 27.48
N SER A 388 -12.29 -33.12 28.47
CA SER A 388 -12.42 -34.49 28.96
C SER A 388 -13.21 -35.42 28.02
N ASN A 389 -13.98 -34.88 27.07
CA ASN A 389 -14.70 -35.66 26.07
C ASN A 389 -14.68 -34.99 24.69
N LYS A 390 -13.73 -35.39 23.84
CA LYS A 390 -13.64 -34.96 22.41
C LYS A 390 -14.89 -35.30 21.57
N SER A 391 -15.86 -36.01 22.14
CA SER A 391 -17.05 -36.54 21.48
C SER A 391 -18.31 -35.69 21.65
N SER A 392 -18.37 -34.76 22.62
CA SER A 392 -19.56 -33.93 22.83
C SER A 392 -19.37 -32.58 22.16
N THR A 393 -20.13 -32.34 21.10
CA THR A 393 -20.31 -31.01 20.54
C THR A 393 -20.81 -30.07 21.65
N PRO A 394 -20.03 -29.06 22.09
CA PRO A 394 -20.46 -28.18 23.18
C PRO A 394 -21.74 -27.43 22.76
N PRO A 395 -22.76 -27.32 23.63
CA PRO A 395 -24.02 -26.70 23.25
C PRO A 395 -23.79 -25.23 22.85
N ILE A 396 -24.22 -24.85 21.64
CA ILE A 396 -24.31 -23.42 21.28
C ILE A 396 -25.38 -22.80 22.13
N THR A 397 -25.02 -21.70 22.78
CA THR A 397 -25.95 -20.86 23.53
C THR A 397 -25.93 -19.49 22.88
N ASP A 398 -27.10 -18.99 22.47
CA ASP A 398 -27.25 -17.60 22.05
C ASP A 398 -27.30 -16.64 23.25
N GLN A 399 -27.14 -17.18 24.46
CA GLN A 399 -27.05 -16.41 25.68
C GLN A 399 -25.65 -15.81 25.81
N PRO A 400 -25.54 -14.51 26.14
CA PRO A 400 -24.26 -13.88 26.39
C PRO A 400 -23.53 -14.60 27.52
N PHE A 401 -22.28 -14.98 27.26
CA PHE A 401 -21.41 -15.64 28.23
C PHE A 401 -20.37 -14.62 28.73
N ASN A 402 -20.23 -14.52 30.05
CA ASN A 402 -19.20 -13.70 30.66
C ASN A 402 -17.95 -14.56 30.82
N PHE A 403 -16.83 -14.09 30.28
CA PHE A 403 -15.54 -14.69 30.61
C PHE A 403 -15.27 -14.56 32.11
N SER A 404 -14.51 -15.50 32.65
CA SER A 404 -14.08 -15.57 34.04
C SER A 404 -12.58 -15.30 34.21
N SER A 405 -11.82 -15.43 33.11
CA SER A 405 -10.39 -15.18 33.04
C SER A 405 -10.06 -14.04 32.08
N ASP A 406 -9.02 -13.27 32.41
CA ASP A 406 -8.44 -12.29 31.49
C ASP A 406 -7.91 -12.96 30.23
N TYR A 407 -8.02 -12.29 29.08
CA TYR A 407 -7.52 -12.83 27.82
C TYR A 407 -6.88 -11.74 26.96
N GLU A 408 -5.96 -12.15 26.11
CA GLU A 408 -5.30 -11.30 25.13
C GLU A 408 -5.77 -11.69 23.72
N LEU A 409 -6.31 -10.71 22.96
CA LEU A 409 -6.78 -10.96 21.60
C LEU A 409 -6.07 -10.05 20.61
N ARG A 410 -5.74 -10.62 19.44
CA ARG A 410 -5.22 -9.90 18.30
C ARG A 410 -5.74 -10.52 17.01
N THR A 411 -6.46 -9.75 16.22
CA THR A 411 -7.02 -10.17 14.92
C THR A 411 -6.28 -9.49 13.79
N PHE A 412 -5.97 -10.24 12.74
CA PHE A 412 -5.41 -9.71 11.50
C PHE A 412 -6.20 -10.23 10.31
N THR A 413 -6.38 -9.35 9.33
CA THR A 413 -6.94 -9.69 8.02
C THR A 413 -5.95 -9.25 6.97
N SER A 414 -5.66 -10.12 6.02
CA SER A 414 -4.87 -9.81 4.83
C SER A 414 -5.72 -10.09 3.61
N ALA A 415 -5.67 -9.19 2.64
CA ALA A 415 -6.34 -9.37 1.36
C ALA A 415 -5.44 -8.84 0.24
N CYS A 416 -5.58 -9.45 -0.94
CA CYS A 416 -4.95 -8.98 -2.16
C CYS A 416 -5.91 -8.01 -2.85
N TYR A 417 -5.38 -6.85 -3.21
CA TYR A 417 -6.11 -5.84 -3.95
C TYR A 417 -5.30 -5.47 -5.19
N TYR A 418 -5.99 -5.20 -6.28
CA TYR A 418 -5.38 -4.72 -7.52
C TYR A 418 -6.09 -3.44 -7.99
N LEU A 419 -5.36 -2.60 -8.73
CA LEU A 419 -5.94 -1.45 -9.40
C LEU A 419 -6.42 -1.87 -10.79
N ASP A 420 -7.68 -1.61 -11.09
CA ASP A 420 -8.21 -1.83 -12.44
C ASP A 420 -7.78 -0.72 -13.42
N SER A 421 -8.15 -0.87 -14.69
CA SER A 421 -7.84 0.10 -15.75
C SER A 421 -8.43 1.50 -15.50
N ASN A 422 -9.38 1.64 -14.58
CA ASN A 422 -10.00 2.90 -14.20
C ASN A 422 -9.39 3.48 -12.91
N ASN A 423 -8.27 2.92 -12.43
CA ASN A 423 -7.63 3.24 -11.15
C ASN A 423 -8.54 3.03 -9.93
N ASN A 424 -9.49 2.11 -10.01
CA ASN A 424 -10.28 1.70 -8.86
C ASN A 424 -9.69 0.43 -8.24
N TRP A 425 -9.69 0.39 -6.91
CA TRP A 425 -9.31 -0.82 -6.19
C TRP A 425 -10.38 -1.87 -6.33
N GLN A 426 -9.92 -3.05 -6.73
CA GLN A 426 -10.68 -4.28 -6.73
C GLN A 426 -10.04 -5.22 -5.72
N SER A 427 -10.85 -6.01 -5.04
CA SER A 427 -10.38 -7.21 -4.33
C SER A 427 -10.32 -8.36 -5.32
N ASP A 428 -9.29 -9.19 -5.19
CA ASP A 428 -9.23 -10.49 -5.87
C ASP A 428 -10.36 -11.42 -5.42
#